data_AF-A0A920HGM8-F1
#
_entry.id   AF-A0A920HGM8-F1
#
_cell.length_a   1.000
_cell.length_b   1.000
_cell.length_c   1.000
_cell.angle_alpha   90.00
_cell.angle_beta   90.00
_cell.angle_gamma   90.00
#
_symmetry.space_group_name_H-M   'P 1'
#
loop_
_entity.id
_entity.type
_entity.pdbx_description
1 polymer ?
#
loop_
_entity_poly.entity_id
_entity_poly.type
_entity_poly.pdbx_seq_one_letter_code
_entity_poly.pdbx_strand_id
1 'polypeptide(L)'
;MGLEKLRKDVLKHGVRNSLLVAPMPTASTSQILGNNECFEPYTSNIYTRRVLSGEFIIVNKHLLNDLVELNLWNEDMKQDLMAANGSIQDIEGIPDDLKELYKTVWK
;
A
#
# COMPACT_ATOMS: atom_id res chain seq x y z
N MET A 1 31.02 5.41 -9.35
CA MET A 1 31.37 5.67 -10.77
C MET A 1 30.24 6.29 -11.60
N GLY A 2 28.97 5.91 -11.44
CA GLY A 2 27.88 6.42 -12.31
C GLY A 2 27.56 7.92 -12.19
N LEU A 3 27.45 8.44 -10.96
CA LEU A 3 27.06 9.85 -10.73
C LEU A 3 28.11 10.87 -11.21
N GLU A 4 29.41 10.55 -11.11
CA GLU A 4 30.48 11.43 -11.60
C GLU A 4 30.46 11.58 -13.11
N LYS A 5 30.19 10.48 -13.83
CA LYS A 5 29.99 10.51 -15.28
C LYS A 5 28.78 11.37 -15.64
N LEU A 6 27.64 11.12 -15.00
CA LEU A 6 26.41 11.90 -15.23
C LEU A 6 26.62 13.40 -14.99
N ARG A 7 27.35 13.78 -13.93
CA ARG A 7 27.67 15.18 -13.65
C ARG A 7 28.52 15.81 -14.75
N LYS A 8 29.50 15.09 -15.30
CA LYS A 8 30.31 15.56 -16.43
C LYS A 8 29.46 15.75 -17.69
N ASP A 9 28.52 14.84 -17.94
CA ASP A 9 27.61 14.92 -19.09
C ASP A 9 26.65 16.11 -18.96
N VAL A 10 26.08 16.34 -17.77
CA VAL A 10 25.22 17.51 -17.49
C VAL A 10 25.97 18.83 -17.68
N LEU A 11 27.24 18.92 -17.26
CA LEU A 11 28.05 20.12 -17.46
C LEU A 11 28.36 20.36 -18.95
N LYS A 12 28.59 19.29 -19.72
CA LYS A 12 28.95 19.39 -21.14
C LYS A 12 27.74 19.67 -22.03
N HIS A 13 26.61 19.05 -21.74
CA HIS A 13 25.44 19.04 -22.62
C HIS A 13 24.24 19.83 -22.06
N GLY A 14 24.29 20.24 -20.80
CA GLY A 14 23.16 20.83 -20.10
C GLY A 14 22.06 19.80 -19.78
N VAL A 15 20.93 20.31 -19.29
CA VAL A 15 19.68 19.55 -19.11
C VAL A 15 18.53 20.29 -19.79
N ARG A 16 17.55 19.54 -20.31
CA ARG A 16 16.38 20.11 -20.98
C ARG A 16 15.38 20.73 -19.99
N ASN A 17 15.23 20.12 -18.83
CA ASN A 17 14.25 20.50 -17.81
C ASN A 17 14.95 21.09 -16.60
N SER A 18 14.39 22.15 -16.03
CA SER A 18 14.89 22.79 -14.81
C SER A 18 14.60 21.95 -13.56
N LEU A 19 13.49 21.23 -13.54
CA LEU A 19 13.04 20.34 -12.46
C LEU A 19 12.51 19.02 -13.08
N LEU A 20 12.69 17.91 -12.37
CA LEU A 20 12.38 16.57 -12.90
C LEU A 20 11.48 15.73 -11.99
N VAL A 21 11.49 15.97 -10.68
CA VAL A 21 10.83 15.10 -9.70
C VAL A 21 9.96 15.93 -8.78
N ALA A 22 8.69 15.56 -8.70
CA ALA A 22 7.72 16.10 -7.75
C ALA A 22 6.67 15.00 -7.49
N PRO A 23 6.83 14.17 -6.45
CA PRO A 23 5.84 13.18 -6.08
C PRO A 23 4.52 13.87 -5.73
N MET A 24 3.45 13.53 -6.44
CA MET A 24 2.11 14.10 -6.27
C MET A 24 1.17 13.08 -5.64
N PRO A 25 0.02 13.50 -5.07
CA PRO A 25 -1.06 12.58 -4.73
C PRO A 25 -1.50 11.78 -5.96
N THR A 26 -1.68 10.48 -5.79
CA THR A 26 -2.00 9.55 -6.89
C THR A 26 -3.34 8.85 -6.72
N ALA A 27 -4.21 9.33 -5.82
CA ALA A 27 -5.52 8.76 -5.50
C ALA A 27 -6.20 7.98 -6.66
N SER A 28 -6.55 8.67 -7.76
CA SER A 28 -7.27 8.05 -8.88
C SER A 28 -6.43 7.05 -9.67
N THR A 29 -5.16 7.36 -9.95
CA THR A 29 -4.30 6.51 -10.78
C THR A 29 -3.83 5.26 -10.02
N SER A 30 -3.49 5.40 -8.73
CA SER A 30 -3.23 4.28 -7.83
C SER A 30 -4.44 3.36 -7.69
N GLN A 31 -5.66 3.92 -7.61
CA GLN A 31 -6.87 3.11 -7.57
C GLN A 31 -7.11 2.29 -8.86
N ILE A 32 -6.83 2.88 -10.03
CA ILE A 32 -6.93 2.17 -11.32
C ILE A 32 -5.90 1.04 -11.40
N LEU A 33 -4.67 1.30 -10.95
CA LEU A 33 -3.57 0.34 -10.99
C LEU A 33 -3.59 -0.67 -9.83
N GLY A 34 -4.47 -0.48 -8.84
CA GLY A 34 -4.54 -1.33 -7.65
C GLY A 34 -3.32 -1.21 -6.73
N ASN A 35 -2.73 -0.02 -6.64
CA ASN A 35 -1.61 0.32 -5.77
C ASN A 35 -2.05 1.19 -4.58
N ASN A 36 -1.21 1.29 -3.56
CA ASN A 36 -1.40 2.30 -2.52
C ASN A 36 -1.11 3.70 -3.07
N GLU A 37 -1.56 4.73 -2.35
CA GLU A 37 -1.34 6.12 -2.74
C GLU A 37 0.12 6.54 -2.53
N CYS A 38 0.74 7.04 -3.60
CA CYS A 38 2.05 7.67 -3.62
C CYS A 38 3.10 6.94 -2.75
N PHE A 39 3.75 7.66 -1.83
CA PHE A 39 4.68 7.13 -0.84
C PHE A 39 4.02 6.92 0.53
N GLU A 40 2.69 6.94 0.60
CA GLU A 40 1.97 6.85 1.85
C GLU A 40 1.95 5.41 2.38
N PRO A 41 1.90 5.20 3.71
CA PRO A 41 1.61 3.89 4.28
C PRO A 41 0.15 3.50 4.01
N TYR A 42 -0.19 2.22 4.19
CA TYR A 42 -1.59 1.81 4.15
C TYR A 42 -2.35 2.45 5.30
N THR A 43 -3.38 3.23 4.98
CA THR A 43 -4.26 3.85 6.00
C THR A 43 -5.11 2.81 6.74
N SER A 44 -5.49 1.75 6.03
CA SER A 44 -6.16 0.56 6.58
C SER A 44 -5.89 -0.64 5.68
N ASN A 45 -5.86 -1.85 6.25
CA ASN A 45 -5.83 -3.08 5.47
C ASN A 45 -7.21 -3.50 4.95
N ILE A 46 -8.27 -2.73 5.25
CA ILE A 46 -9.61 -2.95 4.72
C ILE A 46 -10.23 -1.62 4.28
N TYR A 47 -10.84 -1.58 3.10
CA TYR A 47 -11.47 -0.36 2.59
C TYR A 47 -12.72 -0.67 1.77
N THR A 48 -13.68 0.25 1.82
CA THR A 48 -14.95 0.13 1.08
C THR A 48 -14.83 0.84 -0.25
N ARG A 49 -15.07 0.11 -1.33
CA ARG A 49 -15.14 0.65 -2.70
C ARG A 49 -16.59 0.73 -3.16
N ARG A 50 -17.02 1.95 -3.48
CA ARG A 50 -18.34 2.23 -4.05
C ARG A 50 -18.27 2.16 -5.58
N VAL A 51 -19.17 1.39 -6.18
CA VAL A 51 -19.39 1.31 -7.64
C VAL A 51 -20.88 1.41 -7.95
N LEU A 52 -21.26 1.57 -9.22
CA LEU A 52 -22.67 1.67 -9.62
C LEU A 52 -23.51 0.45 -9.20
N SER A 53 -22.89 -0.72 -9.08
CA SER A 53 -23.54 -1.97 -8.67
C SER A 53 -23.58 -2.20 -7.15
N GLY A 54 -23.06 -1.29 -6.33
CA GLY A 54 -23.09 -1.39 -4.87
C GLY A 54 -21.77 -1.03 -4.18
N GLU A 55 -21.67 -1.37 -2.90
CA GLU A 55 -20.45 -1.20 -2.10
C GLU A 55 -19.76 -2.55 -1.89
N PHE A 56 -18.45 -2.60 -2.11
CA PHE A 56 -17.65 -3.79 -1.96
C PHE A 56 -16.54 -3.54 -0.95
N ILE A 57 -16.41 -4.45 0.01
CA ILE A 57 -15.31 -4.43 0.96
C ILE A 57 -14.10 -5.09 0.30
N ILE A 58 -12.97 -4.38 0.28
CA ILE A 58 -11.73 -4.84 -0.31
C ILE A 58 -10.68 -4.89 0.80
N VAL A 59 -10.01 -6.04 0.90
CA VAL A 59 -8.88 -6.25 1.81
C VAL A 59 -7.60 -5.95 1.05
N ASN A 60 -6.57 -5.47 1.74
CA ASN A 60 -5.23 -5.33 1.20
C ASN A 60 -4.80 -6.67 0.57
N LYS A 61 -4.62 -6.65 -0.76
CA LYS A 61 -4.32 -7.85 -1.55
C LYS A 61 -3.09 -8.61 -1.05
N HIS A 62 -2.12 -7.88 -0.49
CA HIS A 62 -0.91 -8.48 0.05
C HIS A 62 -1.22 -9.24 1.34
N LEU A 63 -1.89 -8.60 2.31
CA LEU A 63 -2.31 -9.24 3.56
C LEU A 63 -3.20 -10.46 3.29
N LEU A 64 -4.15 -10.34 2.36
CA LEU A 64 -5.04 -11.44 2.00
C LEU A 64 -4.25 -12.66 1.52
N ASN A 65 -3.27 -12.46 0.62
CA ASN A 65 -2.45 -13.55 0.10
C ASN A 65 -1.65 -14.22 1.23
N ASP A 66 -1.01 -13.43 2.09
CA ASP A 66 -0.21 -13.97 3.20
C ASP A 66 -1.09 -14.74 4.21
N LEU A 67 -2.29 -14.24 4.53
CA LEU A 67 -3.25 -14.95 5.39
C LEU A 67 -3.75 -16.25 4.75
N VAL A 68 -3.92 -16.28 3.43
CA VAL A 68 -4.30 -17.51 2.70
C VAL A 68 -3.15 -18.52 2.70
N GLU A 69 -1.92 -18.09 2.47
CA GLU A 69 -0.71 -18.94 2.51
C GLU A 69 -0.50 -19.56 3.90
N LEU A 70 -0.82 -18.82 4.96
CA LEU A 70 -0.78 -19.28 6.34
C LEU A 70 -2.02 -20.08 6.77
N ASN A 71 -3.01 -20.27 5.90
CA ASN A 71 -4.32 -20.88 6.21
C ASN A 71 -5.08 -20.18 7.35
N LEU A 72 -4.85 -18.89 7.54
CA LEU A 72 -5.53 -18.04 8.52
C LEU A 72 -6.75 -17.31 7.94
N TRP A 73 -6.90 -17.30 6.62
CA TRP A 73 -8.01 -16.62 5.97
C TRP A 73 -9.32 -17.41 6.06
N ASN A 74 -10.31 -16.87 6.79
CA ASN A 74 -11.67 -17.39 6.89
C ASN A 74 -12.67 -16.24 7.12
N GLU A 75 -13.97 -16.55 7.22
CA GLU A 75 -15.00 -15.52 7.39
C GLU A 75 -14.90 -14.82 8.76
N ASP A 76 -14.44 -15.52 9.80
CA ASP A 76 -14.24 -14.94 11.14
C ASP A 76 -13.09 -13.91 11.12
N MET A 77 -11.96 -14.24 10.50
CA MET A 77 -10.83 -13.33 10.29
C MET A 77 -11.24 -12.06 9.52
N LYS A 78 -12.11 -12.21 8.53
CA LYS A 78 -12.67 -11.07 7.79
C LYS A 78 -13.55 -10.19 8.70
N GLN A 79 -14.36 -10.79 9.58
CA GLN A 79 -15.15 -10.05 10.57
C GLN A 79 -14.26 -9.36 11.60
N ASP A 80 -13.21 -10.01 12.09
CA ASP A 80 -12.24 -9.43 13.03
C ASP A 80 -11.52 -8.22 12.41
N LEU A 81 -11.09 -8.33 11.15
CA LEU A 81 -10.53 -7.21 10.40
C LEU A 81 -11.51 -6.05 10.27
N MET A 82 -12.79 -6.33 10.01
CA MET A 82 -13.82 -5.28 9.95
C MET A 82 -14.01 -4.61 11.31
N ALA A 83 -14.10 -5.40 12.40
CA ALA A 83 -14.25 -4.91 13.76
C ALA A 83 -13.05 -4.07 14.22
N ALA A 84 -11.84 -4.44 13.79
CA ALA A 84 -10.60 -3.73 14.08
C ALA A 84 -10.30 -2.58 13.09
N ASN A 85 -11.25 -2.20 12.23
CA ASN A 85 -11.09 -1.16 11.20
C ASN A 85 -9.85 -1.37 10.30
N GLY A 86 -9.52 -2.64 10.03
CA GLY A 86 -8.40 -3.08 9.20
C GLY A 86 -7.04 -3.08 9.89
N SER A 87 -7.00 -2.96 11.23
CA SER A 87 -5.80 -3.26 12.00
C SER A 87 -5.72 -4.76 12.30
N ILE A 88 -4.53 -5.35 12.18
CA ILE A 88 -4.29 -6.76 12.55
C ILE A 88 -3.57 -6.92 13.90
N GLN A 89 -3.25 -5.81 14.56
CA GLN A 89 -2.38 -5.81 15.75
C GLN A 89 -3.00 -6.59 16.92
N ASP A 90 -4.31 -6.42 17.11
CA ASP A 90 -5.05 -6.97 18.24
C ASP A 90 -5.73 -8.31 17.91
N ILE A 91 -5.56 -8.83 16.67
CA ILE A 91 -6.14 -10.10 16.25
C ILE A 91 -5.24 -11.24 16.74
N GLU A 92 -5.82 -12.17 17.49
CA GLU A 92 -5.12 -13.36 17.98
C GLU A 92 -4.85 -14.34 16.83
N GLY A 93 -3.75 -15.10 16.92
CA GLY A 93 -3.38 -16.11 15.92
C GLY A 93 -2.62 -15.58 14.70
N ILE A 94 -2.50 -14.25 14.52
CA ILE A 94 -1.64 -13.67 13.50
C ILE A 94 -0.19 -13.54 14.04
N PRO A 95 0.82 -14.05 13.31
CA PRO A 95 2.24 -13.91 13.68
C PRO A 95 2.72 -12.45 13.82
N ASP A 96 3.66 -12.21 14.74
CA ASP A 96 4.16 -10.86 15.05
C ASP A 96 4.90 -10.20 13.87
N ASP A 97 5.60 -10.99 13.05
CA ASP A 97 6.26 -10.50 11.83
C ASP A 97 5.24 -9.97 10.81
N LEU A 98 4.09 -10.64 10.68
CA LEU A 98 2.99 -10.18 9.83
C LEU A 98 2.35 -8.91 10.40
N LYS A 99 2.17 -8.85 11.73
CA LYS A 99 1.70 -7.65 12.43
C LYS A 99 2.62 -6.46 12.19
N GLU A 100 3.93 -6.64 12.29
CA GLU A 100 4.91 -5.60 11.99
C GLU A 100 4.84 -5.13 10.53
N LEU A 101 4.63 -6.05 9.58
CA LEU A 101 4.58 -5.72 8.16
C LEU A 101 3.32 -4.92 7.76
N TYR A 102 2.16 -5.25 8.33
CA TYR A 102 0.87 -4.62 7.98
C TYR A 102 0.37 -3.61 9.01
N LYS A 103 1.32 -2.90 9.64
CA LYS A 103 1.05 -1.67 10.38
C LYS A 103 0.32 -0.66 9.50
N THR A 104 -0.62 0.05 10.10
CA THR A 104 -1.36 1.10 9.41
C THR A 104 -0.76 2.45 9.78
N VAL A 105 -1.13 3.52 9.07
CA VAL A 105 -0.69 4.89 9.40
C VAL A 105 -0.91 5.26 10.89
N TRP A 106 -1.84 4.60 11.57
CA TRP A 106 -2.25 4.91 12.94
C TRP A 106 -1.51 4.14 14.05
N LYS A 107 -0.79 3.06 13.72
CA LYS A 107 -0.13 2.14 14.66
C LYS A 107 1.15 1.59 14.06
#